data_AF-A0A7X0NF12-F1
#
_entry.id   AF-A0A7X0NF12-F1
#
_cell.length_a   1.000
_cell.length_b   1.000
_cell.length_c   1.000
_cell.angle_alpha   90.00
_cell.angle_beta   90.00
_cell.angle_gamma   90.00
#
_symmetry.space_group_name_H-M   'P 1'
#
loop_
_entity.id
_entity.type
_entity.pdbx_description
1 polymer ?
#
loop_
_entity_poly.entity_id
_entity_poly.type
_entity_poly.pdbx_seq_one_letter_code
_entity_poly.pdbx_strand_id
1 'polypeptide(L)' 'MKNIPTSLINTWLFLIKSEDPKLTKSKALAAKHIKQNFGNSELAHLYIEQLKDKTIEIILI' A
#
# COMPACT_ATOMS: atom_id res chain seq x y z
N MET A 1 -7.77 9.25 -7.46
CA MET A 1 -6.83 8.09 -7.34
C MET A 1 -7.61 6.82 -7.62
N LYS A 2 -7.02 5.80 -8.23
CA LYS A 2 -7.70 4.50 -8.42
C LYS A 2 -8.12 3.95 -7.06
N ASN A 3 -9.32 3.38 -6.94
CA ASN A 3 -9.79 2.70 -5.73
C ASN A 3 -9.05 1.36 -5.57
N ILE A 4 -7.79 1.42 -5.16
CA ILE A 4 -6.96 0.25 -4.91
C ILE A 4 -7.35 -0.28 -3.51
N PRO A 5 -7.72 -1.56 -3.37
CA PRO A 5 -8.05 -2.12 -2.07
C PRO A 5 -6.87 -1.97 -1.09
N THR A 6 -7.15 -1.51 0.12
CA THR A 6 -6.14 -1.33 1.17
C THR A 6 -5.34 -2.60 1.45
N SER A 7 -5.98 -3.77 1.37
CA SER A 7 -5.32 -5.08 1.49
C SER A 7 -4.24 -5.31 0.43
N LEU A 8 -4.45 -4.84 -0.80
CA LEU A 8 -3.49 -4.95 -1.88
C LEU A 8 -2.30 -4.01 -1.67
N ILE A 9 -2.55 -2.79 -1.20
CA ILE A 9 -1.49 -1.83 -0.86
C ILE A 9 -0.63 -2.39 0.29
N ASN A 10 -1.25 -2.93 1.34
CA ASN A 10 -0.56 -3.61 2.43
C ASN A 10 0.28 -4.79 1.94
N THR A 11 -0.24 -5.58 1.00
CA THR A 11 0.50 -6.69 0.39
C THR A 11 1.76 -6.20 -0.33
N TRP A 12 1.66 -5.13 -1.12
CA TRP A 12 2.82 -4.56 -1.80
C TRP A 12 3.85 -4.01 -0.81
N LEU A 13 3.42 -3.29 0.22
CA LEU A 13 4.30 -2.78 1.27
C LEU A 13 5.01 -3.91 2.03
N PHE A 14 4.31 -5.00 2.32
CA PHE A 14 4.90 -6.21 2.91
C PHE A 14 5.96 -6.83 2.00
N LEU A 15 5.64 -7.02 0.72
CA LEU A 15 6.56 -7.62 -0.25
C LEU A 15 7.86 -6.81 -0.38
N ILE A 16 7.78 -5.48 -0.41
CA ILE A 16 8.95 -4.60 -0.49
C ILE A 16 9.88 -4.77 0.71
N LYS A 17 9.33 -5.00 1.92
CA LYS A 17 10.10 -5.18 3.16
C LYS A 17 10.56 -6.62 3.40
N SER A 18 10.05 -7.58 2.63
CA SER A 18 10.41 -8.98 2.80
C SER A 18 11.89 -9.21 2.46
N GLU A 19 12.56 -10.06 3.23
CA GLU A 19 13.94 -10.49 2.96
C GLU A 19 14.00 -11.81 2.17
N ASP A 20 12.86 -12.47 1.91
CA ASP A 20 12.82 -13.77 1.23
C ASP A 20 13.31 -13.65 -0.24
N PRO A 21 14.42 -14.31 -0.62
CA PRO A 21 14.94 -14.25 -1.99
C PRO A 21 13.99 -14.87 -3.01
N LYS A 22 13.10 -15.81 -2.61
CA LYS A 22 12.10 -16.42 -3.51
C LYS A 22 11.08 -15.40 -4.01
N LEU A 23 10.90 -14.30 -3.30
CA LEU A 23 9.92 -13.27 -3.64
C LEU A 23 10.47 -12.18 -4.56
N THR A 24 11.73 -12.24 -5.01
CA THR A 24 12.40 -11.18 -5.78
C THR A 24 11.55 -10.55 -6.90
N LYS A 25 10.89 -11.39 -7.72
CA LYS A 25 10.00 -10.89 -8.80
C LYS A 25 8.81 -10.12 -8.24
N SER A 26 8.16 -10.66 -7.20
CA SER A 26 7.03 -10.04 -6.52
C SER A 26 7.42 -8.73 -5.82
N LYS A 27 8.62 -8.65 -5.23
CA LYS A 27 9.14 -7.39 -4.64
C LYS A 27 9.30 -6.31 -5.70
N ALA A 28 9.89 -6.66 -6.86
CA ALA A 28 10.09 -5.72 -7.96
C ALA A 28 8.75 -5.20 -8.51
N LEU A 29 7.76 -6.09 -8.67
CA LEU A 29 6.41 -5.70 -9.09
C LEU A 29 5.72 -4.81 -8.05
N ALA A 30 5.80 -5.17 -6.76
CA ALA A 30 5.25 -4.37 -5.67
C ALA A 30 5.87 -2.96 -5.62
N ALA A 31 7.20 -2.86 -5.73
CA ALA A 31 7.91 -1.57 -5.77
C ALA A 31 7.48 -0.72 -6.97
N LYS A 32 7.31 -1.33 -8.15
CA LYS A 32 6.78 -0.65 -9.34
C LYS A 32 5.37 -0.12 -9.10
N HIS A 33 4.48 -0.93 -8.53
CA HIS A 33 3.12 -0.50 -8.22
C HIS A 33 3.07 0.62 -7.19
N ILE A 34 3.89 0.55 -6.13
CA ILE A 34 3.97 1.62 -5.14
C ILE A 34 4.46 2.92 -5.77
N LYS A 35 5.54 2.86 -6.56
CA LYS A 35 6.07 4.05 -7.25
C LYS A 35 5.05 4.67 -8.22
N GLN A 36 4.33 3.85 -8.99
CA GLN A 36 3.38 4.34 -9.99
C GLN A 36 2.11 4.94 -9.39
N ASN A 37 1.63 4.43 -8.24
CA ASN A 37 0.36 4.86 -7.66
C ASN A 37 0.52 5.88 -6.52
N PHE A 38 1.63 5.82 -5.77
CA PHE A 38 1.85 6.63 -4.58
C PHE A 38 3.18 7.40 -4.59
N GLY A 39 4.08 7.12 -5.53
CA GLY A 39 5.41 7.73 -5.60
C GLY A 39 6.45 6.99 -4.76
N ASN A 40 6.15 6.70 -3.49
CA ASN A 40 7.02 5.93 -2.59
C ASN A 40 6.23 5.19 -1.49
N SER A 41 6.94 4.43 -0.65
CA SER A 41 6.36 3.66 0.46
C SER A 41 5.78 4.53 1.58
N GLU A 42 6.43 5.62 1.97
CA GLU A 42 5.90 6.56 2.98
C GLU A 42 4.53 7.12 2.55
N LEU A 43 4.42 7.60 1.31
CA LEU A 43 3.17 8.17 0.79
C LEU A 43 2.07 7.12 0.67
N ALA A 44 2.43 5.87 0.37
CA ALA A 44 1.47 4.76 0.41
C ALA A 44 0.98 4.46 1.85
N HIS A 45 1.85 4.56 2.86
CA HIS A 45 1.46 4.44 4.27
C HIS A 45 0.49 5.56 4.68
N LEU A 46 0.82 6.82 4.36
CA LEU A 46 -0.04 7.97 4.64
C LEU A 46 -1.41 7.85 3.96
N TYR A 47 -1.45 7.33 2.73
CA TYR A 47 -2.71 7.07 2.03
C TYR A 47 -3.60 6.08 2.79
N ILE A 48 -3.02 5.01 3.33
CA ILE A 48 -3.77 4.01 4.13
C ILE A 48 -4.29 4.64 5.42
N GLU A 49 -3.49 5.47 6.09
CA GLU A 49 -3.91 6.18 7.30
C GLU A 49 -5.08 7.12 7.02
N GLN A 50 -5.00 7.91 5.94
CA GLN A 50 -6.08 8.78 5.51
C GLN A 50 -7.39 8.02 5.23
N LEU A 51 -7.31 6.81 4.67
CA LEU A 51 -8.50 5.98 4.44
C LEU A 51 -9.12 5.47 5.75
N LYS A 52 -8.31 5.15 6.76
CA LYS A 52 -8.80 4.73 8.07
C LYS A 52 -9.54 5.88 8.76
N ASP A 53 -8.97 7.09 8.74
CA ASP A 53 -9.59 8.26 9.35
C ASP A 53 -10.96 8.58 8.72
N LYS A 54 -11.05 8.51 7.38
CA LYS A 54 -12.33 8.65 6.66
C LYS A 54 -13.36 7.58 7.03
N THR A 55 -12.90 6.35 7.31
CA THR A 55 -13.81 5.27 7.71
C THR A 55 -14.35 5.50 9.12
N ILE A 56 -13.53 6.04 10.04
CA ILE A 56 -13.94 6.38 11.40
C ILE A 56 -14.98 7.51 11.41
N GLU A 57 -14.79 8.53 10.57
CA GLU A 57 -15.72 9.66 10.46
C GLU A 57 -17.13 9.23 9.98
N ILE A 58 -17.24 8.18 9.17
CA ILE A 58 -18.52 7.67 8.65
C ILE A 58 -19.29 6.84 9.69
N ILE A 59 -18.62 6.25 10.68
CA ILE A 59 -19.25 5.37 11.68
C ILE A 59 -19.86 6.17 12.85
N LEU A 60 -19.54 7.46 12.99
CA LEU A 60 -19.99 8.32 14.10
C LEU A 60 -21.35 9.02 13.89
N ILE A 61 -22.18 8.55 12.95
CA ILE A 61 -23.49 9.16 12.63
C ILE A 61 -24.65 8.30 13.15
#